data_AF-A0A1I7IVG6-F1
#
_entry.id   AF-A0A1I7IVG6-F1
#
_cell.length_a   1.000
_cell.length_b   1.000
_cell.length_c   1.000
_cell.angle_alpha   90.00
_cell.angle_beta   90.00
_cell.angle_gamma   90.00
#
_symmetry.space_group_name_H-M   'P 1'
#
loop_
_entity.id
_entity.type
_entity.pdbx_description
1 polymer ?
#
loop_
_entity_poly.entity_id
_entity_poly.type
_entity_poly.pdbx_seq_one_letter_code
_entity_poly.pdbx_strand_id
1 'polypeptide(L)'
;MADIIYTREGLVGIGDEYTGLATSLKNNIDTLGGWIEMLASSGVKGEEAPTTLLNLWNGGGDQQGVYAAMQSYSSKLNEASANLYVMAERLGKTDAALSEASSDLVQVQSPVQ
;
A
#
# COMPACT_ATOMS: atom_id res chain seq x y z
N MET A 1 -11.84 20.91 -17.10
CA MET A 1 -11.20 19.86 -16.27
C MET A 1 -11.16 18.62 -17.14
N ALA A 2 -9.98 18.06 -17.41
CA ALA A 2 -9.92 16.76 -18.07
C ALA A 2 -10.40 15.72 -17.05
N ASP A 3 -11.48 15.01 -17.36
CA ASP A 3 -11.86 13.84 -16.58
C ASP A 3 -10.68 12.86 -16.65
N ILE A 4 -10.06 12.60 -15.49
CA ILE A 4 -9.05 11.54 -15.40
C ILE A 4 -9.82 10.24 -15.56
N ILE A 5 -9.80 9.68 -16.77
CA ILE A 5 -10.30 8.33 -17.02
C ILE A 5 -9.29 7.38 -16.38
N TYR A 6 -9.62 6.87 -15.20
CA TYR A 6 -8.84 5.80 -14.56
C TYR A 6 -9.00 4.52 -15.37
N THR A 7 -7.97 4.14 -16.13
CA THR A 7 -7.96 2.83 -16.79
C THR A 7 -7.72 1.73 -15.76
N ARG A 8 -8.22 0.52 -16.02
CA ARG A 8 -7.94 -0.66 -15.21
C ARG A 8 -6.43 -0.85 -15.01
N GLU A 9 -5.67 -0.73 -16.09
CA GLU A 9 -4.20 -0.87 -16.10
C GLU A 9 -3.53 0.21 -15.24
N GLY A 10 -4.01 1.46 -15.31
CA GLY A 10 -3.49 2.55 -14.48
C GLY A 10 -3.73 2.33 -12.99
N LEU A 11 -4.91 1.84 -12.61
CA LEU A 11 -5.21 1.51 -11.22
C LEU A 11 -4.38 0.34 -10.69
N VAL A 12 -4.18 -0.70 -11.52
CA VAL A 12 -3.29 -1.82 -11.17
C VAL A 12 -1.86 -1.32 -11.00
N GLY A 13 -1.35 -0.50 -11.92
CA GLY A 13 0.01 0.05 -11.82
C GLY A 13 0.25 0.85 -10.55
N ILE A 14 -0.69 1.74 -10.16
CA ILE A 14 -0.58 2.48 -8.89
C ILE A 14 -0.67 1.52 -7.69
N GLY A 15 -1.52 0.49 -7.77
CA GLY A 15 -1.61 -0.55 -6.75
C GLY A 15 -0.29 -1.30 -6.54
N ASP A 16 0.40 -1.64 -7.62
CA ASP A 16 1.71 -2.29 -7.61
C ASP A 16 2.78 -1.37 -6.98
N GLU A 17 2.79 -0.09 -7.36
CA GLU A 17 3.69 0.91 -6.78
C GLU A 17 3.50 1.04 -5.26
N TYR A 18 2.25 1.10 -4.79
CA TYR A 18 1.95 1.19 -3.35
C TYR A 18 2.38 -0.08 -2.60
N THR A 19 2.21 -1.25 -3.20
CA THR A 19 2.70 -2.53 -2.65
C THR A 19 4.23 -2.53 -2.56
N GLY A 20 4.92 -2.04 -3.59
CA GLY A 20 6.36 -1.92 -3.62
C GLY A 20 6.89 -0.97 -2.54
N LEU A 21 6.24 0.19 -2.39
CA LEU A 21 6.57 1.17 -1.34
C LEU A 21 6.35 0.60 0.06
N ALA A 22 5.23 -0.08 0.31
CA ALA A 22 4.96 -0.72 1.58
C ALA A 22 6.01 -1.78 1.93
N THR A 23 6.39 -2.61 0.95
CA THR A 23 7.42 -3.64 1.12
C THR A 23 8.79 -3.04 1.41
N SER A 24 9.19 -2.02 0.64
CA SER A 24 10.46 -1.31 0.84
C SER A 24 10.52 -0.64 2.21
N LEU A 25 9.43 0.04 2.61
CA LEU A 25 9.32 0.67 3.91
C LEU A 25 9.43 -0.37 5.03
N LYS A 26 8.71 -1.49 4.94
CA LYS A 26 8.81 -2.57 5.92
C LYS A 26 10.24 -3.09 6.08
N ASN A 27 10.94 -3.35 4.98
CA ASN A 27 12.33 -3.82 5.02
C ASN A 27 13.26 -2.78 5.68
N ASN A 28 13.06 -1.50 5.38
CA ASN A 28 13.82 -0.42 5.99
C ASN A 28 13.53 -0.30 7.50
N ILE A 29 12.27 -0.42 7.92
CA ILE A 29 11.89 -0.44 9.34
C ILE A 29 12.60 -1.58 10.06
N ASP A 30 12.51 -2.81 9.52
CA ASP A 30 13.08 -3.99 10.14
C ASP A 30 14.63 -3.88 10.24
N THR A 31 15.28 -3.33 9.20
CA THR A 31 16.73 -3.07 9.20
C THR A 31 17.15 -2.02 10.21
N LEU A 32 16.47 -0.86 10.22
CA LEU A 32 16.74 0.23 11.17
C LEU A 32 16.51 -0.21 12.61
N GLY A 33 15.42 -0.94 12.87
CA GLY A 33 15.11 -1.47 14.19
C GLY A 33 16.21 -2.40 14.69
N GLY A 34 16.69 -3.31 13.82
CA GLY A 34 17.81 -4.18 14.16
C GLY A 34 19.09 -3.40 14.53
N TRP A 35 19.43 -2.34 13.79
CA TRP A 35 20.59 -1.50 14.14
C TRP A 35 20.42 -0.77 15.45
N ILE A 36 19.22 -0.25 15.74
CA ILE A 36 18.92 0.45 16.99
C ILE A 36 19.02 -0.51 18.19
N GLU A 37 18.48 -1.72 18.05
CA GLU A 37 18.58 -2.77 19.08
C GLU A 37 20.04 -3.20 19.30
N MET A 38 20.82 -3.40 18.23
CA MET A 38 22.24 -3.70 18.34
C MET A 38 22.99 -2.59 19.08
N LEU A 39 22.78 -1.32 18.70
CA LEU A 39 23.40 -0.18 19.38
C LEU A 39 23.03 -0.14 20.86
N ALA A 40 21.74 -0.30 21.19
CA ALA A 40 21.26 -0.34 22.57
C ALA A 40 21.87 -1.50 23.37
N SER A 41 22.06 -2.67 22.76
CA SER A 41 22.68 -3.84 23.41
C SER A 41 24.20 -3.74 23.56
N SER A 42 24.86 -2.98 22.69
CA SER A 42 26.32 -2.77 22.70
C SER A 42 26.78 -1.63 23.61
N GLY A 43 25.88 -0.72 23.98
CA GLY A 43 26.17 0.39 24.89
C GLY A 43 26.52 -0.09 26.30
N VAL A 44 27.37 0.66 26.99
CA VAL A 44 27.61 0.44 28.43
C VAL A 44 26.30 0.73 29.16
N LYS A 45 25.84 -0.21 30.01
CA LYS A 45 24.66 0.01 30.88
C LYS A 45 24.78 1.36 31.59
N GLY A 46 23.89 2.29 31.28
CA GLY A 46 23.87 3.64 31.86
C GLY A 46 24.13 4.78 30.87
N GLU A 47 24.52 4.49 29.62
CA GLU A 47 24.57 5.54 28.59
C GLU A 47 23.16 6.00 28.19
N GLU A 48 22.94 7.31 28.33
CA GLU A 48 21.65 7.96 28.12
C GLU A 48 21.23 7.97 26.63
N ALA A 49 22.21 8.05 25.72
CA ALA A 49 21.95 8.16 24.29
C ALA A 49 21.39 6.88 23.64
N PRO A 50 21.96 5.67 23.83
CA PRO A 50 21.38 4.43 23.31
C PRO A 50 19.98 4.14 23.89
N THR A 51 19.79 4.44 25.18
CA THR A 51 18.50 4.28 25.86
C THR A 51 17.44 5.23 25.30
N THR A 52 17.80 6.50 25.08
CA THR A 52 16.92 7.50 24.47
C THR A 52 16.53 7.13 23.04
N LEU A 53 17.49 6.66 22.23
CA LEU A 53 17.22 6.24 20.85
C LEU A 53 16.25 5.04 20.81
N LEU A 54 16.44 4.05 21.67
CA LEU A 54 15.55 2.90 21.77
C LEU A 54 14.13 3.30 22.21
N ASN A 55 14.03 4.24 23.15
CA ASN A 55 12.75 4.79 23.59
C ASN A 55 12.04 5.58 22.49
N LEU A 56 12.75 6.38 21.69
CA LEU A 56 12.15 7.08 20.54
C LEU A 56 11.69 6.08 19.46
N TRP A 57 12.47 5.04 19.22
CA TRP A 57 12.15 3.99 18.26
C TRP A 57 10.88 3.22 18.63
N ASN A 58 10.84 2.68 19.85
CA ASN A 58 9.76 1.81 20.31
C ASN A 58 8.55 2.59 20.87
N GLY A 59 8.77 3.83 21.32
CA GLY A 59 7.81 4.62 22.07
C GLY A 59 8.12 4.55 23.56
N GLY A 60 8.11 5.71 24.22
CA GLY A 60 8.24 5.85 25.66
C GLY A 60 7.04 6.58 26.24
N GLY A 61 6.52 6.10 27.37
CA GLY A 61 5.31 6.65 28.00
C GLY A 61 4.06 6.44 27.14
N ASP A 62 3.29 7.50 26.91
CA ASP A 62 2.01 7.47 26.18
C ASP A 62 2.13 7.72 24.66
N GLN A 63 3.36 7.89 24.12
CA GLN A 63 3.58 8.16 22.69
C GLN A 63 3.90 6.88 21.89
N GLN A 64 3.27 6.75 20.71
CA GLN A 64 3.69 5.75 19.73
C GLN A 64 5.09 6.10 19.18
N GLY A 65 6.02 5.15 19.28
CA GLY A 65 7.35 5.29 18.70
C GLY A 65 7.35 5.33 17.18
N VAL A 66 8.50 5.71 16.61
CA VAL A 66 8.68 5.80 15.16
C VAL A 66 8.40 4.45 14.48
N TYR A 67 8.76 3.33 15.11
CA TYR A 67 8.47 1.98 14.62
C TYR A 67 6.96 1.78 14.37
N ALA A 68 6.12 2.06 15.37
CA ALA A 68 4.68 1.87 15.28
C ALA A 68 4.04 2.80 14.23
N ALA A 69 4.50 4.05 14.16
CA ALA A 69 4.02 5.01 13.16
C ALA A 69 4.34 4.56 11.72
N MET A 70 5.56 4.07 11.47
CA MET A 70 5.96 3.59 10.15
C MET A 70 5.26 2.27 9.77
N GLN A 71 5.04 1.36 10.72
CA GLN A 71 4.23 0.16 10.49
C GLN A 71 2.79 0.52 10.13
N SER A 72 2.19 1.49 10.82
CA SER A 72 0.84 1.98 10.49
C SER A 72 0.78 2.57 9.08
N TYR A 73 1.79 3.34 8.68
CA TYR A 73 1.87 3.88 7.33
C TYR A 73 2.03 2.79 6.27
N SER A 74 2.86 1.76 6.52
CA SER A 74 2.97 0.59 5.66
C SER A 74 1.64 -0.16 5.51
N SER A 75 0.86 -0.29 6.60
CA SER A 75 -0.49 -0.90 6.54
C SER A 75 -1.42 -0.09 5.65
N LYS A 76 -1.42 1.24 5.80
CA LYS A 76 -2.26 2.14 4.99
C LYS A 76 -1.90 2.08 3.50
N LEU A 77 -0.63 1.92 3.15
CA LEU A 77 -0.22 1.71 1.76
C LEU A 77 -0.77 0.40 1.19
N ASN A 78 -0.72 -0.69 1.96
CA ASN A 78 -1.29 -1.97 1.56
C ASN A 78 -2.82 -1.91 1.43
N GLU A 79 -3.51 -1.24 2.36
CA GLU A 79 -4.96 -1.02 2.29
C GLU A 79 -5.34 -0.19 1.06
N ALA A 80 -4.60 0.89 0.79
CA ALA A 80 -4.81 1.71 -0.40
C ALA A 80 -4.60 0.90 -1.69
N SER A 81 -3.54 0.08 -1.75
CA SER A 81 -3.29 -0.83 -2.87
C SER A 81 -4.44 -1.82 -3.08
N ALA A 82 -4.90 -2.48 -2.01
CA ALA A 82 -6.03 -3.41 -2.08
C ALA A 82 -7.30 -2.73 -2.62
N ASN A 83 -7.58 -1.50 -2.17
CA ASN A 83 -8.72 -0.72 -2.66
C ASN A 83 -8.59 -0.41 -4.15
N LEU A 84 -7.39 -0.09 -4.65
CA LEU A 84 -7.14 0.15 -6.07
C LEU A 84 -7.37 -1.12 -6.91
N TYR A 85 -6.94 -2.29 -6.45
CA TYR A 85 -7.23 -3.55 -7.14
C TYR A 85 -8.72 -3.86 -7.20
N VAL A 86 -9.46 -3.61 -6.12
CA VAL A 86 -10.93 -3.76 -6.12
C VAL A 86 -11.59 -2.81 -7.11
N MET A 87 -11.12 -1.57 -7.20
CA MET A 87 -11.61 -0.60 -8.20
C MET A 87 -11.30 -1.06 -9.63
N ALA A 88 -10.09 -1.56 -9.88
CA ALA A 88 -9.68 -2.09 -11.17
C ALA A 88 -10.52 -3.31 -11.59
N GLU A 89 -10.84 -4.21 -10.66
CA GLU A 89 -11.72 -5.36 -10.90
C GLU A 89 -13.15 -4.91 -11.26
N ARG A 90 -13.69 -3.93 -10.53
CA ARG A 90 -15.02 -3.37 -10.80
C ARG A 90 -15.10 -2.75 -12.19
N LEU A 91 -14.10 -1.97 -12.59
CA LEU A 91 -14.02 -1.40 -13.94
C LEU A 91 -14.00 -2.50 -15.01
N GLY A 92 -13.18 -3.55 -14.83
CA GLY A 92 -13.14 -4.65 -15.78
C GLY A 92 -14.47 -5.41 -15.92
N LYS A 93 -15.24 -5.55 -14.83
CA LYS A 93 -16.60 -6.14 -14.87
C LYS A 93 -17.59 -5.22 -15.58
N THR A 94 -17.50 -3.91 -15.38
CA THR A 94 -18.33 -2.93 -16.07
C THR A 94 -18.05 -2.94 -17.58
N ASP A 95 -16.78 -2.97 -17.98
CA ASP A 95 -16.39 -3.04 -19.40
C ASP A 95 -16.90 -4.33 -20.06
N ALA A 96 -16.79 -5.47 -19.37
CA ALA A 96 -17.29 -6.75 -19.87
C ALA A 96 -18.82 -6.75 -20.04
N ALA A 97 -19.56 -6.25 -19.04
CA ALA A 97 -21.02 -6.16 -19.10
C ALA A 97 -21.50 -5.22 -20.23
N LEU A 98 -20.80 -4.09 -20.44
CA LEU A 98 -21.10 -3.18 -21.54
C LEU A 98 -20.81 -3.82 -22.92
N SER A 99 -19.72 -4.58 -23.02
CA SER A 99 -19.37 -5.32 -24.24
C SER A 99 -20.41 -6.40 -24.57
N GLU A 100 -20.90 -7.14 -23.57
CA GLU A 100 -21.94 -8.16 -23.74
C GLU A 100 -23.26 -7.53 -24.20
N ALA A 101 -23.71 -6.47 -23.53
CA ALA A 101 -24.91 -5.73 -23.92
C ALA A 101 -24.80 -5.13 -25.34
N SER A 102 -23.61 -4.68 -25.74
CA SER A 102 -23.36 -4.18 -27.09
C SER A 102 -23.42 -5.29 -28.14
N SER A 103 -22.89 -6.48 -27.81
CA SER A 103 -22.94 -7.66 -28.68
C SER A 103 -24.38 -8.14 -28.92
N ASP A 104 -25.20 -8.16 -27.88
CA ASP A 104 -26.62 -8.54 -27.99
C ASP A 104 -27.39 -7.58 -28.90
N LEU A 105 -27.13 -6.26 -28.80
CA LEU A 105 -27.75 -5.26 -29.66
C LEU A 105 -27.38 -5.43 -31.15
N VAL A 106 -26.14 -5.83 -31.46
CA VAL A 106 -25.68 -6.06 -32.84
C VAL A 106 -26.32 -7.32 -33.44
N GLN A 107 -26.51 -8.38 -32.64
CA GLN A 107 -27.19 -9.60 -33.10
C GLN A 107 -28.67 -9.34 -33.41
N VAL A 108 -29.37 -8.52 -32.61
CA VAL A 108 -30.78 -8.18 -32.86
C VAL A 108 -30.95 -7.32 -34.14
N GLN A 109 -29.94 -6.53 -34.50
CA GLN A 109 -29.98 -5.67 -35.70
C GLN A 109 -29.58 -6.39 -37.01
N SER A 110 -29.10 -7.63 -36.93
CA SER A 110 -28.73 -8.44 -38.11
C SER A 110 -29.82 -9.47 -38.41
N PRO A 111 -30.81 -9.17 -39.28
CA PRO A 111 -31.81 -10.16 -39.66
C PRO A 111 -31.14 -11.31 -40.43
N VAL A 112 -31.51 -12.54 -40.06
CA VAL A 112 -31.23 -13.77 -40.81
C VAL A 112 -31.69 -13.56 -42.25
N GLN A 113 -30.75 -13.58 -43.20
CA GLN A 113 -31.03 -13.79 -44.62
C GLN A 113 -30.96 -15.28 -44.93
#